data_AF-A0AA96QU41-F1
#
_entry.id   AF-A0AA96QU41-F1
#
_cell.length_a   1.000
_cell.length_b   1.000
_cell.length_c   1.000
_cell.angle_alpha   90.00
_cell.angle_beta   90.00
_cell.angle_gamma   90.00
#
_symmetry.space_group_name_H-M   'P 1'
#
loop_
_entity.id
_entity.type
_entity.pdbx_description
1 polymer ?
#
loop_
_entity_poly.entity_id
_entity_poly.type
_entity_poly.pdbx_seq_one_letter_code
_entity_poly.pdbx_strand_id
1 'polypeptide(L)'
;MLAYLRKHVNEVPADIAQDDVLDGLVLRVRLWWEGEDHDRWLIERAERLGMNRRTTAAILNIGTSQGLVDRLHADRRKLERLHGPNQHIINTELKSDNDDAEQHWVRAHRSAVRSVVDTFLAHRHLATDEAADWLIELARDNDQPPDRTFIAILRIAAAELAESPQVKALSDGHPLQVELDRWAILSAAHRQLSAPARSESQVTDTRLA
;
A
#
# COMPACT_ATOMS: atom_id res chain seq x y z
N MET A 1 -0.73 -32.86 -7.96
CA MET A 1 -1.19 -33.24 -6.61
C MET A 1 -2.72 -33.35 -6.53
N LEU A 2 -3.48 -32.33 -6.94
CA LEU A 2 -4.96 -32.35 -6.98
C LEU A 2 -5.59 -33.52 -7.78
N ALA A 3 -5.00 -33.92 -8.91
CA ALA A 3 -5.51 -35.02 -9.73
C ALA A 3 -5.37 -36.41 -9.07
N TYR A 4 -4.36 -36.59 -8.21
CA TYR A 4 -4.13 -37.85 -7.49
C TYR A 4 -5.13 -38.01 -6.34
N LEU A 5 -5.41 -36.93 -5.61
CA LEU A 5 -6.40 -36.88 -4.53
C LEU A 5 -7.82 -37.07 -5.07
N ARG A 6 -8.19 -36.40 -6.18
CA ARG A 6 -9.49 -36.63 -6.85
C ARG A 6 -9.73 -38.07 -7.27
N LYS A 7 -8.66 -38.84 -7.53
CA LYS A 7 -8.75 -40.24 -7.97
C LYS A 7 -8.93 -41.24 -6.80
N HIS A 8 -8.57 -40.85 -5.57
CA HIS A 8 -8.52 -41.78 -4.42
C HIS A 8 -9.39 -41.34 -3.22
N VAL A 9 -10.07 -40.20 -3.31
CA VAL A 9 -11.06 -39.78 -2.30
C VAL A 9 -12.42 -40.38 -2.67
N ASN A 10 -12.88 -41.31 -1.84
CA ASN A 10 -14.19 -41.94 -1.98
C ASN A 10 -15.21 -41.07 -1.24
N GLU A 11 -15.81 -40.13 -1.96
CA GLU A 11 -16.92 -39.26 -1.54
C GLU A 11 -16.55 -38.18 -0.49
N VAL A 12 -16.44 -36.93 -0.96
CA VAL A 12 -16.39 -35.74 -0.10
C VAL A 12 -17.83 -35.29 0.17
N PRO A 13 -18.22 -34.99 1.42
CA PRO A 13 -19.48 -34.34 1.74
C PRO A 13 -19.73 -33.09 0.89
N ALA A 14 -20.98 -32.87 0.46
CA ALA A 14 -21.30 -31.83 -0.52
C ALA A 14 -21.02 -30.40 -0.02
N ASP A 15 -21.17 -30.16 1.27
CA ASP A 15 -20.80 -28.94 1.97
C ASP A 15 -19.29 -28.67 1.91
N ILE A 16 -18.47 -29.68 2.24
CA ILE A 16 -17.01 -29.57 2.17
C ILE A 16 -16.54 -29.36 0.71
N ALA A 17 -17.14 -30.05 -0.24
CA ALA A 17 -16.83 -29.88 -1.66
C ALA A 17 -17.21 -28.48 -2.18
N GLN A 18 -18.28 -27.89 -1.63
CA GLN A 18 -18.70 -26.53 -1.95
C GLN A 18 -17.72 -25.51 -1.35
N ASP A 19 -17.30 -25.70 -0.10
CA ASP A 19 -16.31 -24.84 0.56
C ASP A 19 -14.97 -24.86 -0.16
N ASP A 20 -14.47 -26.03 -0.57
CA ASP A 20 -13.25 -26.16 -1.39
C ASP A 20 -13.34 -25.39 -2.72
N VAL A 21 -14.52 -25.40 -3.35
CA VAL A 21 -14.75 -24.65 -4.60
C VAL A 21 -14.79 -23.14 -4.32
N LEU A 22 -15.43 -22.72 -3.24
CA LEU A 22 -15.45 -21.31 -2.83
C LEU A 22 -14.05 -20.81 -2.51
N ASP A 23 -13.26 -21.57 -1.76
CA ASP A 23 -11.86 -21.25 -1.46
C ASP A 23 -11.02 -21.17 -2.73
N GLY A 24 -11.21 -22.13 -3.66
CA GLY A 24 -10.55 -22.10 -4.95
C GLY A 24 -10.91 -20.88 -5.80
N LEU A 25 -12.16 -20.42 -5.75
CA LEU A 25 -12.62 -19.21 -6.43
C LEU A 25 -12.04 -17.95 -5.77
N VAL A 26 -12.07 -17.86 -4.45
CA VAL A 26 -11.48 -16.75 -3.67
C VAL A 26 -9.99 -16.64 -3.97
N LEU A 27 -9.26 -17.77 -3.88
CA LEU A 27 -7.82 -17.80 -4.15
C LEU A 27 -7.51 -17.42 -5.60
N ARG A 28 -8.27 -17.93 -6.58
CA ARG A 28 -8.08 -17.57 -7.99
C ARG A 28 -8.28 -16.07 -8.22
N VAL A 29 -9.31 -15.50 -7.60
CA VAL A 29 -9.60 -14.07 -7.69
C VAL A 29 -8.46 -13.29 -7.05
N ARG A 30 -8.00 -13.66 -5.85
CA ARG A 30 -6.88 -13.00 -5.15
C ARG A 30 -5.58 -13.05 -5.97
N LEU A 31 -5.22 -14.23 -6.49
CA LEU A 31 -4.03 -14.39 -7.33
C LEU A 31 -4.11 -13.60 -8.64
N TRP A 32 -5.30 -13.49 -9.23
CA TRP A 32 -5.47 -12.66 -10.41
C TRP A 32 -5.23 -11.17 -10.07
N TRP A 33 -5.74 -10.69 -8.94
CA TRP A 33 -5.51 -9.32 -8.50
C TRP A 33 -4.05 -9.04 -8.16
N GLU A 34 -3.39 -9.95 -7.44
CA GLU A 34 -1.95 -9.86 -7.21
C GLU A 34 -1.17 -9.83 -8.53
N GLY A 35 -1.62 -10.56 -9.56
CA GLY A 35 -1.05 -10.48 -10.90
C GLY A 35 -1.18 -9.10 -11.53
N GLU A 36 -2.38 -8.49 -11.48
CA GLU A 36 -2.62 -7.15 -12.05
C GLU A 36 -1.86 -6.05 -11.28
N ASP A 37 -1.68 -6.22 -9.97
CA ASP A 37 -0.91 -5.30 -9.14
C ASP A 37 0.61 -5.42 -9.36
N HIS A 38 1.12 -6.65 -9.51
CA HIS A 38 2.51 -6.88 -9.92
C HIS A 38 2.80 -6.35 -11.33
N ASP A 39 1.88 -6.54 -12.28
CA ASP A 39 1.97 -5.98 -13.63
C ASP A 39 2.13 -4.46 -13.56
N ARG A 40 1.24 -3.78 -12.82
CA ARG A 40 1.32 -2.32 -12.59
C ARG A 40 2.66 -1.92 -11.99
N TRP A 41 3.07 -2.56 -10.90
CA TRP A 41 4.32 -2.25 -10.20
C TRP A 41 5.53 -2.41 -11.12
N LEU A 42 5.61 -3.49 -11.91
CA LEU A 42 6.69 -3.74 -12.86
C LEU A 42 6.76 -2.66 -13.95
N ILE A 43 5.61 -2.24 -14.48
CA ILE A 43 5.53 -1.18 -15.49
C ILE A 43 6.01 0.15 -14.89
N GLU A 44 5.49 0.56 -13.73
CA GLU A 44 5.89 1.79 -13.04
C GLU A 44 7.38 1.74 -12.64
N ARG A 45 7.89 0.57 -12.25
CA ARG A 45 9.30 0.36 -11.93
C ARG A 45 10.18 0.52 -13.17
N ALA A 46 9.78 -0.04 -14.30
CA ALA A 46 10.49 0.10 -15.56
C ALA A 46 10.55 1.58 -16.01
N GLU A 47 9.45 2.32 -15.89
CA GLU A 47 9.41 3.76 -16.20
C GLU A 47 10.34 4.58 -15.30
N ARG A 48 10.33 4.33 -13.99
CA ARG A 48 11.22 5.00 -13.02
C ARG A 48 12.70 4.74 -13.30
N LEU A 49 13.03 3.54 -13.78
CA LEU A 49 14.39 3.17 -14.19
C LEU A 49 14.78 3.71 -15.58
N GLY A 50 13.90 4.46 -16.24
CA GLY A 50 14.15 4.99 -17.59
C GLY A 50 14.23 3.89 -18.66
N MET A 51 13.63 2.72 -18.41
CA MET A 51 13.64 1.62 -19.37
C MET A 51 12.88 2.00 -20.64
N ASN A 52 13.33 1.47 -21.77
CA ASN A 52 12.68 1.73 -23.05
C ASN A 52 11.27 1.13 -23.07
N ARG A 53 10.24 1.99 -23.14
CA ARG A 53 8.82 1.59 -23.17
C ARG A 53 8.48 0.55 -24.23
N ARG A 54 9.13 0.59 -25.40
CA ARG A 54 8.89 -0.40 -26.47
C ARG A 54 9.41 -1.79 -26.09
N THR A 55 10.54 -1.82 -25.38
CA THR A 55 11.13 -3.07 -24.88
C THR A 55 10.27 -3.64 -23.75
N THR A 56 9.86 -2.81 -22.80
CA THR A 56 8.93 -3.20 -21.73
C THR A 56 7.61 -3.72 -22.29
N ALA A 57 7.04 -3.03 -23.29
CA ALA A 57 5.83 -3.46 -23.98
C ALA A 57 6.02 -4.84 -24.64
N ALA A 58 7.14 -5.05 -25.37
CA ALA A 58 7.41 -6.32 -26.03
C ALA A 58 7.54 -7.50 -25.05
N ILE A 59 8.18 -7.31 -23.88
CA ILE A 59 8.29 -8.35 -22.84
C ILE A 59 6.91 -8.75 -22.32
N LEU A 60 6.02 -7.77 -22.15
CA LEU A 60 4.64 -7.99 -21.71
C LEU A 60 3.70 -8.40 -22.86
N ASN A 61 4.25 -8.72 -24.03
CA ASN A 61 3.50 -9.07 -25.24
C ASN A 61 2.47 -8.00 -25.68
N ILE A 62 2.82 -6.73 -25.45
CA ILE A 62 2.04 -5.55 -25.85
C ILE A 62 2.66 -4.97 -27.12
N GLY A 63 1.86 -4.86 -28.18
CA GLY A 63 2.35 -4.48 -29.52
C GLY A 63 2.85 -3.05 -29.67
N THR A 64 2.54 -2.15 -28.73
CA THR A 64 2.90 -0.73 -28.82
C THR A 64 3.25 -0.13 -27.46
N SER A 65 4.10 0.91 -27.48
CA SER A 65 4.37 1.71 -26.28
C SER A 65 3.12 2.40 -25.72
N GLN A 66 2.15 2.74 -26.58
CA GLN A 66 0.86 3.29 -26.14
C GLN A 66 0.01 2.23 -25.44
N GLY A 67 0.01 0.99 -25.94
CA GLY A 67 -0.70 -0.10 -25.29
C GLY A 67 -0.19 -0.40 -23.88
N LEU A 68 1.09 -0.11 -23.60
CA LEU A 68 1.66 -0.21 -22.26
C LEU A 68 1.05 0.83 -21.30
N VAL A 69 0.88 2.06 -21.79
CA VAL A 69 0.21 3.15 -21.06
C VAL A 69 -1.27 2.83 -20.85
N ASP A 70 -1.94 2.31 -21.87
CA ASP A 70 -3.35 1.92 -21.79
C ASP A 70 -3.59 0.78 -20.80
N ARG A 71 -2.68 -0.21 -20.76
CA ARG A 71 -2.68 -1.31 -19.78
C ARG A 71 -2.51 -0.77 -18.37
N LEU A 72 -1.51 0.10 -18.14
CA LEU A 72 -1.28 0.72 -16.84
C LEU A 72 -2.52 1.48 -16.33
N HIS A 73 -3.17 2.26 -17.20
CA HIS A 73 -4.41 2.95 -16.87
C HIS A 73 -5.58 2.00 -16.61
N ALA A 74 -5.70 0.92 -17.38
CA ALA A 74 -6.74 -0.08 -17.16
C ALA A 74 -6.57 -0.77 -15.80
N ASP A 75 -5.34 -1.11 -15.45
CA ASP A 75 -5.02 -1.83 -14.21
C ASP A 75 -5.25 -0.92 -12.99
N ARG A 76 -4.83 0.37 -13.05
CA ARG A 76 -5.22 1.36 -12.03
C ARG A 76 -6.72 1.46 -11.84
N ARG A 77 -7.50 1.61 -12.92
CA ARG A 77 -8.97 1.72 -12.81
C ARG A 77 -9.63 0.45 -12.27
N LYS A 78 -9.03 -0.73 -12.47
CA LYS A 78 -9.53 -1.99 -11.90
C LYS A 78 -9.25 -2.05 -10.41
N LEU A 79 -8.01 -1.74 -10.01
CA LEU A 79 -7.56 -1.74 -8.62
C LEU A 79 -8.32 -0.69 -7.80
N GLU A 80 -8.51 0.53 -8.32
CA GLU A 80 -9.30 1.61 -7.69
C GLU A 80 -10.74 1.19 -7.40
N ARG A 81 -11.35 0.38 -8.27
CA ARG A 81 -12.73 -0.12 -8.09
C ARG A 81 -12.82 -1.20 -7.03
N LEU A 82 -11.72 -1.89 -6.74
CA LEU A 82 -11.73 -3.09 -5.92
C LEU A 82 -11.17 -2.89 -4.52
N HIS A 83 -10.17 -2.03 -4.34
CA HIS A 83 -9.62 -1.66 -3.04
C HIS A 83 -10.56 -0.73 -2.25
N GLY A 84 -11.86 -1.04 -2.18
CA GLY A 84 -12.80 -0.34 -1.31
C GLY A 84 -12.28 -0.17 0.14
N PRO A 85 -13.01 0.60 0.94
CA PRO A 85 -12.56 1.54 2.01
C PRO A 85 -11.08 1.96 2.12
N ASN A 86 -10.11 1.06 1.99
CA ASN A 86 -8.69 1.33 2.25
C ASN A 86 -8.04 2.20 1.16
N GLN A 87 -8.45 2.08 -0.10
CA GLN A 87 -8.05 3.05 -1.13
C GLN A 87 -8.74 4.40 -0.91
N HIS A 88 -9.93 4.44 -0.30
CA HIS A 88 -10.51 5.72 0.11
C HIS A 88 -9.65 6.35 1.22
N ILE A 89 -9.11 5.56 2.16
CA ILE A 89 -8.19 6.06 3.19
C ILE A 89 -6.90 6.59 2.53
N ILE A 90 -6.27 5.82 1.64
CA ILE A 90 -5.09 6.28 0.88
C ILE A 90 -5.43 7.52 0.05
N ASN A 91 -6.51 7.52 -0.72
CA ASN A 91 -6.94 8.65 -1.54
C ASN A 91 -7.32 9.88 -0.70
N THR A 92 -7.84 9.71 0.52
CA THR A 92 -8.09 10.81 1.46
C THR A 92 -6.78 11.37 1.99
N GLU A 93 -5.81 10.52 2.34
CA GLU A 93 -4.45 10.94 2.73
C GLU A 93 -3.69 11.57 1.54
N LEU A 94 -4.03 11.21 0.30
CA LEU A 94 -3.53 11.78 -0.96
C LEU A 94 -4.27 13.06 -1.42
N LYS A 95 -5.23 13.60 -0.67
CA LYS A 95 -5.84 14.93 -0.96
C LYS A 95 -5.06 16.04 -0.25
N SER A 96 -4.07 16.60 -0.94
CA SER A 96 -3.32 17.79 -0.49
C SER A 96 -3.02 18.63 -1.73
N ASP A 97 -3.24 19.93 -1.61
CA ASP A 97 -2.97 20.90 -2.67
C ASP A 97 -1.50 21.34 -2.69
N ASN A 98 -0.64 20.79 -1.81
CA ASN A 98 0.72 21.26 -1.59
C ASN A 98 1.79 20.16 -1.82
N ASP A 99 1.75 19.56 -3.01
CA ASP A 99 2.64 18.44 -3.42
C ASP A 99 4.14 18.77 -3.28
N ASP A 100 4.55 20.02 -3.51
CA ASP A 100 5.96 20.41 -3.46
C ASP A 100 6.53 20.42 -2.04
N ALA A 101 5.77 20.92 -1.07
CA ALA A 101 6.17 20.96 0.34
C ALA A 101 6.25 19.54 0.93
N GLU A 102 5.29 18.68 0.57
CA GLU A 102 5.28 17.27 0.96
C GLU A 102 6.48 16.52 0.37
N GLN A 103 6.72 16.64 -0.94
CA GLN A 103 7.87 16.00 -1.57
C GLN A 103 9.20 16.52 -1.02
N HIS A 104 9.29 17.81 -0.68
CA HIS A 104 10.47 18.35 -0.01
C HIS A 104 10.68 17.73 1.37
N TRP A 105 9.63 17.61 2.18
CA TRP A 105 9.70 16.96 3.49
C TRP A 105 10.12 15.50 3.38
N VAL A 106 9.53 14.74 2.45
CA VAL A 106 9.83 13.32 2.23
C VAL A 106 11.29 13.13 1.82
N ARG A 107 11.81 14.00 0.95
CA ARG A 107 13.25 14.00 0.60
C ARG A 107 14.13 14.31 1.80
N ALA A 108 13.78 15.30 2.61
CA ALA A 108 14.55 15.71 3.78
C ALA A 108 14.60 14.63 4.87
N HIS A 109 13.53 13.84 5.03
CA HIS A 109 13.41 12.81 6.07
C HIS A 109 13.61 11.38 5.55
N ARG A 110 14.09 11.21 4.31
CA ARG A 110 14.21 9.92 3.64
C ARG A 110 14.93 8.86 4.47
N SER A 111 16.05 9.21 5.10
CA SER A 111 16.83 8.26 5.93
C SER A 111 16.07 7.83 7.18
N ALA A 112 15.36 8.76 7.83
CA ALA A 112 14.54 8.45 9.00
C ALA A 112 13.34 7.57 8.63
N VAL A 113 12.64 7.90 7.54
CA VAL A 113 11.53 7.08 7.01
C VAL A 113 12.01 5.67 6.67
N ARG A 114 13.17 5.54 6.03
CA ARG A 114 13.73 4.22 5.71
C ARG A 114 14.06 3.41 6.97
N SER A 115 14.68 4.03 7.97
CA SER A 115 14.99 3.40 9.26
C SER A 115 13.75 2.81 9.94
N VAL A 116 12.63 3.55 9.91
CA VAL A 116 11.33 3.10 10.44
C VAL A 116 10.87 1.85 9.68
N VAL A 117 10.83 1.92 8.35
CA VAL A 117 10.35 0.83 7.49
C VAL A 117 11.21 -0.41 7.67
N ASP A 118 12.53 -0.29 7.66
CA ASP A 118 13.44 -1.42 7.82
C ASP A 118 13.20 -2.13 9.15
N THR A 119 12.92 -1.36 10.22
CA THR A 119 12.58 -1.92 11.53
C THR A 119 11.23 -2.62 11.51
N PHE A 120 10.21 -2.06 10.86
CA PHE A 120 8.90 -2.70 10.73
C PHE A 120 9.00 -4.01 9.95
N LEU A 121 9.73 -4.00 8.83
CA LEU A 121 9.95 -5.19 8.00
C LEU A 121 10.74 -6.28 8.74
N ALA A 122 11.73 -5.90 9.54
CA ALA A 122 12.48 -6.84 10.38
C ALA A 122 11.59 -7.53 11.43
N HIS A 123 10.55 -6.85 11.90
CA HIS A 123 9.62 -7.35 12.92
C HIS A 123 8.25 -7.76 12.36
N ARG A 124 8.13 -7.97 11.05
CA ARG A 124 6.88 -8.35 10.37
C ARG A 124 6.21 -9.62 10.92
N HIS A 125 6.97 -10.47 11.60
CA HIS A 125 6.46 -11.69 12.23
C HIS A 125 5.58 -11.41 13.47
N LEU A 126 5.55 -10.17 13.95
CA LEU A 126 4.71 -9.71 15.07
C LEU A 126 3.40 -9.04 14.60
N ALA A 127 3.19 -8.96 13.29
CA ALA A 127 2.05 -8.31 12.67
C ALA A 127 0.79 -9.20 12.74
N THR A 128 -0.38 -8.57 12.84
CA THR A 128 -1.65 -9.23 12.50
C THR A 128 -1.74 -9.43 10.98
N ASP A 129 -2.74 -10.17 10.51
CA ASP A 129 -2.95 -10.38 9.07
C ASP A 129 -3.15 -9.04 8.34
N GLU A 130 -3.89 -8.10 8.94
CA GLU A 130 -4.11 -6.77 8.38
C GLU A 130 -2.82 -5.95 8.31
N ALA A 131 -2.01 -5.95 9.36
CA ALA A 131 -0.72 -5.27 9.36
C ALA A 131 0.27 -5.92 8.38
N ALA A 132 0.24 -7.26 8.25
CA ALA A 132 1.12 -8.01 7.36
C ALA A 132 0.89 -7.64 5.89
N ASP A 133 -0.37 -7.49 5.47
CA ASP A 133 -0.71 -7.06 4.10
C ASP A 133 -0.07 -5.70 3.77
N TRP A 134 -0.11 -4.72 4.69
CA TRP A 134 0.53 -3.42 4.48
C TRP A 134 2.06 -3.46 4.52
N LEU A 135 2.65 -4.31 5.37
CA LEU A 135 4.09 -4.51 5.39
C LEU A 135 4.61 -5.15 4.09
N ILE A 136 3.83 -6.00 3.44
CA ILE A 136 4.16 -6.55 2.11
C ILE A 136 4.24 -5.42 1.08
N GLU A 137 3.27 -4.49 1.08
CA GLU A 137 3.28 -3.33 0.19
C GLU A 137 4.50 -2.42 0.44
N LEU A 138 4.84 -2.15 1.71
CA LEU A 138 6.06 -1.40 2.05
C LEU A 138 7.33 -2.11 1.59
N ALA A 139 7.39 -3.43 1.76
CA ALA A 139 8.54 -4.23 1.33
C ALA A 139 8.76 -4.14 -0.17
N ARG A 140 7.68 -4.13 -0.96
CA ARG A 140 7.73 -4.06 -2.43
C ARG A 140 8.41 -2.78 -2.93
N ASP A 141 8.19 -1.66 -2.25
CA ASP A 141 8.76 -0.36 -2.61
C ASP A 141 9.95 0.08 -1.74
N ASN A 142 10.47 -0.80 -0.87
CA ASN A 142 11.54 -0.41 0.08
C ASN A 142 12.87 -0.02 -0.59
N ASP A 143 13.12 -0.37 -1.85
CA ASP A 143 14.32 0.11 -2.56
C ASP A 143 14.12 1.47 -3.24
N GLN A 144 12.88 1.99 -3.30
CA GLN A 144 12.56 3.25 -3.96
C GLN A 144 12.66 4.44 -2.99
N PRO A 145 13.06 5.63 -3.46
CA PRO A 145 12.83 6.85 -2.69
C PRO A 145 11.36 6.91 -2.26
N PRO A 146 11.09 7.11 -0.95
CA PRO A 146 9.72 7.21 -0.48
C PRO A 146 9.02 8.35 -1.22
N ASP A 147 7.80 8.09 -1.64
CA ASP A 147 6.90 9.08 -2.22
C ASP A 147 5.66 9.22 -1.34
N ARG A 148 4.70 10.02 -1.81
CA ARG A 148 3.50 10.32 -1.07
C ARG A 148 2.65 9.08 -0.75
N THR A 149 2.53 8.17 -1.73
CA THR A 149 1.81 6.92 -1.57
C THR A 149 2.50 6.03 -0.55
N PHE A 150 3.83 5.94 -0.61
CA PHE A 150 4.63 5.20 0.35
C PHE A 150 4.42 5.70 1.79
N ILE A 151 4.37 7.02 1.99
CA ILE A 151 4.07 7.62 3.29
C ILE A 151 2.65 7.28 3.76
N ALA A 152 1.66 7.31 2.88
CA ALA A 152 0.28 6.94 3.23
C ALA A 152 0.18 5.47 3.66
N ILE A 153 0.80 4.56 2.91
CA ILE A 153 0.87 3.13 3.26
C ILE A 153 1.60 2.95 4.61
N LEU A 154 2.71 3.66 4.83
CA LEU A 154 3.44 3.58 6.09
C LEU A 154 2.62 4.05 7.29
N ARG A 155 1.75 5.06 7.13
CA ARG A 155 0.82 5.49 8.20
C ARG A 155 -0.14 4.38 8.58
N ILE A 156 -0.73 3.73 7.57
CA ILE A 156 -1.70 2.65 7.80
C ILE A 156 -0.99 1.46 8.43
N ALA A 157 0.13 1.01 7.85
CA ALA A 157 0.95 -0.06 8.40
C ALA A 157 1.31 0.18 9.87
N ALA A 158 1.76 1.39 10.22
CA ALA A 158 2.11 1.73 11.60
C ALA A 158 0.91 1.67 12.55
N ALA A 159 -0.26 2.16 12.10
CA ALA A 159 -1.48 2.15 12.91
C ALA A 159 -1.93 0.71 13.19
N GLU A 160 -1.98 -0.14 12.16
CA GLU A 160 -2.34 -1.56 12.30
C GLU A 160 -1.32 -2.30 13.17
N LEU A 161 -0.02 -2.02 12.99
CA LEU A 161 1.04 -2.64 13.78
C LEU A 161 0.98 -2.24 15.26
N ALA A 162 0.64 -0.99 15.56
CA ALA A 162 0.44 -0.51 16.93
C ALA A 162 -0.76 -1.19 17.61
N GLU A 163 -1.76 -1.61 16.84
CA GLU A 163 -2.92 -2.32 17.37
C GLU A 163 -2.68 -3.80 17.63
N SER A 164 -1.62 -4.40 17.05
CA SER A 164 -1.25 -5.81 17.23
C SER A 164 -1.06 -6.16 18.73
N PRO A 165 -1.76 -7.20 19.25
CA PRO A 165 -1.58 -7.64 20.63
C PRO A 165 -0.15 -8.05 20.96
N GLN A 166 0.56 -8.62 19.98
CA GLN A 166 1.95 -9.05 20.14
C GLN A 166 2.90 -7.85 20.28
N VAL A 167 2.62 -6.77 19.56
CA VAL A 167 3.39 -5.51 19.63
C VAL A 167 3.10 -4.76 20.93
N LYS A 168 1.84 -4.74 21.38
CA LYS A 168 1.44 -4.18 22.68
C LYS A 168 2.06 -4.91 23.87
N ALA A 169 2.37 -6.20 23.72
CA ALA A 169 3.01 -7.01 24.75
C ALA A 169 4.53 -6.83 24.83
N LEU A 170 5.14 -6.07 23.91
CA LEU A 170 6.58 -5.80 23.93
C LEU A 170 6.95 -4.89 25.11
N SER A 171 8.17 -5.06 25.62
CA SER A 171 8.71 -4.21 26.67
C SER A 171 8.97 -2.78 26.17
N ASP A 172 8.81 -1.80 27.05
CA ASP A 172 9.23 -0.43 26.82
C ASP A 172 10.69 -0.37 26.32
N GLY A 173 10.93 0.36 25.24
CA GLY A 173 12.25 0.47 24.61
C GLY A 173 12.60 -0.65 23.64
N HIS A 174 11.68 -1.58 23.38
CA HIS A 174 11.85 -2.52 22.26
C HIS A 174 12.03 -1.74 20.94
N PRO A 175 12.95 -2.13 20.03
CA PRO A 175 13.25 -1.38 18.81
C PRO A 175 12.01 -1.02 17.98
N LEU A 176 11.05 -1.95 17.89
CA LEU A 176 9.79 -1.71 17.19
C LEU A 176 8.93 -0.60 17.83
N GLN A 177 8.83 -0.56 19.17
CA GLN A 177 8.08 0.49 19.86
C GLN A 177 8.77 1.85 19.69
N VAL A 178 10.10 1.89 19.79
CA VAL A 178 10.88 3.12 19.58
C VAL A 178 10.64 3.70 18.18
N GLU A 179 10.60 2.87 17.15
CA GLU A 179 10.34 3.34 15.79
C GLU A 179 8.86 3.67 15.53
N LEU A 180 7.91 3.02 16.22
CA LEU A 180 6.50 3.43 16.22
C LEU A 180 6.32 4.84 16.82
N ASP A 181 6.96 5.12 17.96
CA ASP A 181 6.93 6.44 18.60
C ASP A 181 7.59 7.50 17.70
N ARG A 182 8.76 7.17 17.15
CA ARG A 182 9.45 8.05 16.20
C ARG A 182 8.59 8.34 14.98
N TRP A 183 7.90 7.33 14.45
CA TRP A 183 6.99 7.50 13.33
C TRP A 183 5.77 8.34 13.69
N ALA A 184 5.21 8.22 14.89
CA ALA A 184 4.11 9.06 15.34
C ALA A 184 4.50 10.56 15.29
N ILE A 185 5.73 10.89 15.69
CA ILE A 185 6.27 12.27 15.63
C ILE A 185 6.45 12.72 14.17
N LEU A 186 7.10 11.91 13.34
CA LEU A 186 7.36 12.24 11.94
C LEU A 186 6.06 12.39 11.12
N SER A 187 5.11 11.48 11.33
CA SER A 187 3.82 11.48 10.64
C SER A 187 2.96 12.67 11.04
N ALA A 188 2.99 13.10 12.31
CA ALA A 188 2.32 14.32 12.76
C ALA A 188 2.90 15.57 12.08
N ALA A 189 4.23 15.68 11.99
CA ALA A 189 4.88 16.79 11.28
C ALA A 189 4.51 16.82 9.79
N HIS A 190 4.50 15.67 9.12
CA HIS A 190 4.07 15.60 7.72
C HIS A 190 2.59 15.97 7.55
N ARG A 191 1.69 15.50 8.44
CA ARG A 191 0.25 15.81 8.33
C ARG A 191 -0.05 17.31 8.41
N GLN A 192 0.75 18.07 9.15
CA GLN A 192 0.61 19.53 9.20
C GLN A 192 0.88 20.20 7.84
N LEU A 193 1.72 19.60 6.99
CA LEU A 193 2.00 20.08 5.63
C LEU A 193 0.89 19.69 4.65
N SER A 194 0.20 18.58 4.91
CA SER A 194 -0.88 18.02 4.09
C SER A 194 -2.26 18.61 4.39
N ALA A 195 -2.41 19.35 5.47
CA ALA A 195 -3.67 19.95 5.85
C ALA A 195 -4.03 21.08 4.85
N PRO A 196 -5.26 21.11 4.31
CA PRO A 196 -5.69 22.24 3.49
C PRO A 196 -5.58 23.51 4.34
N ALA A 197 -4.98 24.56 3.77
CA ALA A 197 -4.88 25.85 4.43
C ALA A 197 -6.27 26.24 4.94
N ARG A 198 -6.46 26.31 6.26
CA ARG A 198 -7.69 26.86 6.83
C ARG A 198 -7.79 28.28 6.30
N SER A 199 -8.75 28.53 5.42
CA SER A 199 -9.12 29.87 4.98
C SER A 199 -9.59 30.66 6.21
N GLU A 200 -8.66 31.27 6.93
CA GLU A 200 -8.94 32.35 7.87
C GLU A 200 -9.36 33.58 7.06
N SER A 201 -10.62 33.62 6.64
CA SER A 201 -11.26 34.82 6.12
C SER A 201 -12.77 34.66 6.16
N GLN A 202 -13.34 34.72 7.37
CA GLN A 202 -14.74 35.13 7.56
C GLN A 202 -15.01 35.55 9.02
N VAL A 203 -14.20 36.45 9.57
CA VAL A 203 -14.59 37.24 10.75
C VAL A 203 -14.09 38.67 10.57
N THR A 204 -14.81 39.46 9.79
CA THR A 204 -15.04 40.90 9.99
C THR A 204 -16.00 41.38 8.92
N ASP A 205 -17.30 41.37 9.20
CA ASP A 205 -18.11 42.58 9.08
C ASP A 205 -19.48 42.35 9.71
N THR A 206 -19.57 42.64 11.01
CA THR A 206 -20.83 42.97 11.66
C THR A 206 -20.73 44.43 12.05
N ARG A 207 -21.08 45.33 11.13
CA ARG A 207 -21.50 46.70 11.41
C ARG A 207 -22.09 47.32 10.14
N LEU A 208 -23.42 47.38 10.08
CA LEU A 208 -24.26 48.52 9.67
C LEU A 208 -25.63 48.02 9.22
N ALA A 209 -26.58 48.05 10.15
CA ALA A 209 -27.93 48.59 9.97
C ALA A 209 -28.57 48.73 11.36
#